data_AF-A0A975NI64-F1
#
_entry.id   AF-A0A975NI64-F1
#
_cell.length_a   1.000
_cell.length_b   1.000
_cell.length_c   1.000
_cell.angle_alpha   90.00
_cell.angle_beta   90.00
_cell.angle_gamma   90.00
#
_symmetry.space_group_name_H-M   'P 1'
#
loop_
_entity.id
_entity.type
_entity.pdbx_description
1 polymer ?
#
loop_
_entity_poly.entity_id
_entity_poly.type
_entity_poly.pdbx_seq_one_letter_code
_entity_poly.pdbx_strand_id
1 'polypeptide(L)'
;MLGLDLINSGTRTSFAIDGEAPILRERDTVTAETANTPVKRLYFCVQMMYLKNDDPRYRTQYLGLIRDLRAGLPGAGEQIDAVNTHVASGALYKALKEIGHMMKREQELQAA
;
A
#
# COMPACT_ATOMS: atom_id res chain seq x y z
N MET A 1 17.63 15.60 5.01
CA MET A 1 17.75 14.28 5.67
C MET A 1 18.16 13.30 4.59
N LEU A 2 19.40 12.84 4.60
CA LEU A 2 19.89 11.82 3.65
C LEU A 2 19.23 10.48 4.04
N GLY A 3 18.43 9.91 3.14
CA GLY A 3 17.89 8.56 3.29
C GLY A 3 18.98 7.51 3.08
N LEU A 4 18.76 6.30 3.60
CA LEU A 4 19.59 5.14 3.30
C LEU A 4 18.87 4.30 2.25
N ASP A 5 19.44 4.24 1.05
CA ASP A 5 18.91 3.43 -0.05
C ASP A 5 19.81 2.21 -0.29
N LEU A 6 19.19 1.03 -0.40
CA LEU A 6 19.86 -0.21 -0.77
C LEU A 6 19.64 -0.47 -2.26
N ILE A 7 20.68 -0.27 -3.07
CA ILE A 7 20.62 -0.41 -4.53
C ILE A 7 21.24 -1.75 -4.93
N ASN A 8 20.57 -2.48 -5.84
CA ASN A 8 21.12 -3.71 -6.40
C ASN A 8 22.18 -3.40 -7.47
N SER A 9 23.43 -3.77 -7.22
CA SER A 9 24.56 -3.59 -8.14
C SER A 9 24.64 -4.63 -9.28
N GLY A 10 23.65 -5.52 -9.41
CA GLY A 10 23.62 -6.58 -10.42
C GLY A 10 24.40 -7.84 -10.04
N THR A 11 24.99 -7.90 -8.85
CA THR A 11 25.68 -9.07 -8.29
C THR A 11 24.80 -9.79 -7.26
N ARG A 12 24.90 -11.12 -7.18
CA ARG A 12 24.19 -11.90 -6.16
C ARG A 12 24.74 -11.55 -4.78
N THR A 13 23.88 -10.98 -3.93
CA THR A 13 24.19 -10.58 -2.55
C THR A 13 23.08 -11.05 -1.61
N SER A 14 23.42 -11.37 -0.36
CA SER A 14 22.46 -11.71 0.69
C SER A 14 22.57 -10.72 1.83
N PHE A 15 21.43 -10.22 2.31
CA PHE A 15 21.33 -9.36 3.48
C PHE A 15 20.47 -10.05 4.52
N ALA A 16 20.97 -10.15 5.75
CA ALA A 16 20.17 -10.53 6.91
C ALA A 16 19.86 -9.25 7.69
N ILE A 17 18.57 -8.98 7.92
CA ILE A 17 18.11 -7.84 8.71
C ILE A 17 17.38 -8.42 9.91
N ASP A 18 17.85 -8.08 11.10
CA ASP A 18 17.24 -8.45 12.37
C ASP A 18 16.67 -7.19 13.02
N GLY A 19 15.39 -7.23 13.41
CA GLY A 19 14.66 -6.10 13.97
C GLY A 19 13.20 -6.02 13.53
N GLU A 20 12.48 -5.07 14.12
CA GLU A 20 11.03 -4.87 13.90
C GLU A 20 10.74 -3.73 12.92
N ALA A 21 11.78 -3.14 12.32
CA ALA A 21 11.59 -2.04 11.38
C ALA A 21 10.79 -2.51 10.15
N PRO A 22 9.80 -1.73 9.68
CA PRO A 22 9.01 -2.09 8.52
C PRO A 22 9.88 -2.08 7.25
N ILE A 23 9.94 -3.21 6.55
CA ILE A 23 10.69 -3.36 5.29
C ILE A 23 9.72 -3.55 4.12
N LEU A 24 9.95 -2.81 3.05
CA LEU A 24 9.31 -3.00 1.75
C LEU A 24 10.38 -3.08 0.66
N ARG A 25 10.11 -3.85 -0.39
CA ARG A 25 10.95 -3.88 -1.58
C ARG A 25 10.60 -2.69 -2.45
N GLU A 26 11.59 -1.98 -2.98
CA GLU A 26 11.41 -0.81 -3.84
C GLU A 26 10.41 -1.06 -4.98
N ARG A 27 10.54 -2.19 -5.68
CA ARG A 27 9.64 -2.58 -6.79
C ARG A 27 8.17 -2.77 -6.38
N ASP A 28 7.92 -2.99 -5.10
CA ASP A 28 6.60 -3.15 -4.52
C ASP A 28 6.11 -1.83 -3.87
N THR A 29 6.80 -0.71 -4.05
CA THR A 29 6.39 0.60 -3.51
C THR A 29 5.68 1.47 -4.54
N VAL A 30 4.76 2.29 -4.05
CA VAL A 30 4.15 3.39 -4.81
C VAL A 30 4.72 4.70 -4.26
N THR A 31 5.01 5.64 -5.15
CA THR A 31 5.45 7.00 -4.78
C THR A 31 4.28 7.96 -4.81
N ALA A 32 4.45 9.17 -4.25
CA ALA A 32 3.40 10.19 -4.29
C ALA A 32 3.01 10.56 -5.74
N GLU A 33 3.99 10.59 -6.64
CA GLU A 33 3.82 10.94 -8.06
C GLU A 33 3.12 9.81 -8.85
N THR A 34 3.37 8.56 -8.46
CA THR A 34 2.81 7.38 -9.15
C THR A 34 1.46 6.93 -8.57
N ALA A 35 1.03 7.50 -7.44
CA ALA A 35 -0.27 7.30 -6.81
C ALA A 35 -1.43 7.99 -7.58
N ASN A 36 -1.55 7.67 -8.87
CA ASN A 36 -2.42 8.40 -9.81
C ASN A 36 -3.81 7.76 -10.03
N THR A 37 -4.06 6.57 -9.49
CA THR A 37 -5.38 5.91 -9.53
C THR A 37 -5.98 5.79 -8.13
N PRO A 38 -7.33 5.69 -8.00
CA PRO A 38 -7.98 5.47 -6.70
C PRO A 38 -7.34 4.36 -5.86
N VAL A 39 -7.10 3.17 -6.43
CA VAL A 39 -6.50 2.06 -5.66
C VAL A 39 -5.03 2.32 -5.33
N LYS A 40 -4.25 2.93 -6.24
CA LYS A 40 -2.85 3.30 -5.94
C LYS A 40 -2.75 4.36 -4.83
N ARG A 41 -3.70 5.30 -4.75
CA ARG A 41 -3.77 6.27 -3.64
C ARG A 41 -4.02 5.58 -2.30
N LEU A 42 -4.91 4.58 -2.28
CA LEU A 42 -5.13 3.75 -1.10
C LEU A 42 -3.85 2.98 -0.72
N TYR A 43 -3.20 2.35 -1.70
CA TYR A 43 -1.94 1.63 -1.47
C TYR A 43 -0.88 2.54 -0.86
N PHE A 44 -0.68 3.73 -1.43
CA PHE A 44 0.27 4.71 -0.94
C PHE A 44 -0.06 5.15 0.50
N CYS A 45 -1.34 5.40 0.81
CA CYS A 45 -1.75 5.77 2.16
C CYS A 45 -1.42 4.66 3.18
N VAL A 46 -1.79 3.41 2.90
CA VAL A 46 -1.48 2.26 3.78
C VAL A 46 0.02 1.97 3.83
N GLN A 47 0.76 2.23 2.75
CA GLN A 47 2.22 2.14 2.71
C GLN A 47 2.84 3.14 3.69
N MET A 48 2.34 4.38 3.71
CA MET A 48 2.80 5.37 4.66
C MET A 48 2.42 5.03 6.10
N MET A 49 1.22 4.46 6.34
CA MET A 49 0.86 3.91 7.64
C MET A 49 1.87 2.83 8.07
N TYR A 50 2.20 1.88 7.20
CA TYR A 50 3.16 0.81 7.51
C TYR A 50 4.56 1.37 7.82
N LEU A 51 5.07 2.27 6.99
CA LEU A 51 6.43 2.82 7.14
C LEU A 51 6.56 3.86 8.27
N LYS A 52 5.45 4.49 8.68
CA LYS A 52 5.42 5.50 9.75
C LYS A 52 4.78 5.00 11.04
N ASN A 53 4.68 3.68 11.20
CA ASN A 53 4.12 3.04 12.39
C ASN A 53 2.72 3.57 12.76
N ASP A 54 1.83 3.57 11.77
CA ASP A 54 0.42 3.91 11.88
C ASP A 54 0.10 5.33 12.40
N ASP A 55 0.85 6.32 11.89
CA ASP A 55 0.62 7.73 12.24
C ASP A 55 -0.86 8.14 12.02
N PRO A 56 -1.54 8.70 13.05
CA PRO A 56 -2.96 9.07 13.02
C PRO A 56 -3.35 9.97 11.85
N ARG A 57 -2.43 10.77 11.30
CA ARG A 57 -2.71 11.64 10.14
C ARG A 57 -3.17 10.84 8.91
N TYR A 58 -2.67 9.62 8.75
CA TYR A 58 -3.03 8.77 7.63
C TYR A 58 -4.35 8.03 7.84
N ARG A 59 -4.79 7.83 9.09
CA ARG A 59 -6.07 7.19 9.39
C ARG A 59 -7.25 7.99 8.83
N THR A 60 -7.24 9.31 8.99
CA THR A 60 -8.28 10.18 8.40
C THR A 60 -8.28 10.11 6.87
N GLN A 61 -7.09 10.15 6.26
CA GLN A 61 -6.95 10.04 4.81
C GLN A 61 -7.44 8.67 4.29
N TYR A 62 -7.07 7.59 4.98
CA TYR A 62 -7.49 6.23 4.68
C TYR A 62 -9.02 6.11 4.65
N LEU A 63 -9.72 6.61 5.68
CA LEU A 63 -11.18 6.55 5.74
C LEU A 63 -11.85 7.29 4.58
N GLY A 64 -11.29 8.45 4.18
CA GLY A 64 -11.75 9.17 3.00
C GLY A 64 -11.58 8.35 1.72
N LEU A 65 -10.39 7.76 1.52
CA LEU A 65 -10.10 6.94 0.34
C LEU A 65 -10.98 5.69 0.27
N ILE A 66 -11.28 5.03 1.39
CA ILE A 66 -12.21 3.89 1.43
C ILE A 66 -13.61 4.31 1.01
N ARG A 67 -14.09 5.47 1.49
CA ARG A 67 -15.41 5.99 1.10
C ARG A 67 -15.47 6.28 -0.40
N ASP A 68 -14.45 6.94 -0.93
CA ASP A 68 -14.36 7.27 -2.35
C ASP A 68 -14.28 6.02 -3.22
N LEU A 69 -13.52 5.00 -2.79
CA LEU A 69 -13.41 3.73 -3.51
C LEU A 69 -14.73 2.96 -3.54
N ARG A 70 -15.49 2.93 -2.43
CA ARG A 70 -16.81 2.28 -2.43
C ARG A 70 -17.78 2.94 -3.41
N ALA A 71 -17.68 4.25 -3.59
CA ALA A 71 -18.51 4.99 -4.53
C ALA A 71 -18.03 4.83 -5.98
N GLY A 72 -16.71 4.82 -6.20
CA GLY A 72 -16.09 4.85 -7.52
C GLY A 72 -15.79 3.48 -8.14
N LEU A 73 -15.82 2.39 -7.36
CA LEU A 73 -15.49 1.04 -7.84
C LEU A 73 -16.58 0.01 -7.44
N PRO A 74 -17.72 -0.01 -8.17
CA PRO A 74 -18.78 -0.99 -7.93
C PRO A 74 -18.25 -2.43 -8.00
N GLY A 75 -18.63 -3.27 -7.03
CA GLY A 75 -18.20 -4.68 -6.98
C GLY A 75 -16.84 -4.93 -6.30
N ALA A 76 -16.22 -3.91 -5.70
CA ALA A 76 -15.02 -4.05 -4.86
C ALA A 76 -15.32 -4.15 -3.35
N GLY A 77 -16.59 -4.27 -2.95
CA GLY A 77 -17.02 -4.23 -1.55
C GLY A 77 -16.32 -5.23 -0.64
N GLU A 78 -16.28 -6.50 -1.04
CA GLU A 78 -15.63 -7.58 -0.27
C GLU A 78 -14.12 -7.34 -0.09
N GLN A 79 -13.45 -6.88 -1.15
CA GLN A 79 -12.02 -6.56 -1.12
C GLN A 79 -11.75 -5.38 -0.18
N ILE A 80 -12.61 -4.36 -0.20
CA ILE A 80 -12.55 -3.22 0.72
C ILE A 80 -12.77 -3.67 2.17
N ASP A 81 -13.69 -4.59 2.42
CA ASP A 81 -13.95 -5.14 3.77
C ASP A 81 -12.75 -5.94 4.30
N ALA A 82 -12.10 -6.73 3.44
CA ALA A 82 -10.86 -7.44 3.79
C ALA A 82 -9.73 -6.46 4.15
N VAL A 83 -9.54 -5.40 3.36
CA VAL A 83 -8.57 -4.34 3.65
C VAL A 83 -8.87 -3.64 4.99
N ASN A 84 -10.13 -3.28 5.24
CA ASN A 84 -10.56 -2.68 6.53
C ASN A 84 -10.23 -3.60 7.71
N THR A 85 -10.48 -4.90 7.57
CA THR A 85 -10.19 -5.89 8.62
C THR A 85 -8.69 -5.96 8.93
N HIS A 86 -7.84 -5.97 7.91
CA HIS A 86 -6.40 -5.95 8.10
C HIS A 86 -5.89 -4.63 8.72
N VAL A 87 -6.42 -3.49 8.28
CA VAL A 87 -6.02 -2.17 8.82
C VAL A 87 -6.51 -1.97 10.27
N ALA A 88 -7.69 -2.47 10.62
CA ALA A 88 -8.22 -2.39 11.98
C ALA A 88 -7.44 -3.28 12.96
N SER A 89 -6.93 -4.42 12.49
CA SER A 89 -6.11 -5.35 13.29
C SER A 89 -4.61 -4.98 13.33
N GLY A 90 -4.20 -3.89 12.67
CA GLY A 90 -2.78 -3.50 12.56
C GLY A 90 -1.96 -4.37 11.60
N ALA A 91 -2.59 -5.31 10.88
CA ALA A 91 -1.96 -6.17 9.89
C ALA A 91 -1.70 -5.43 8.56
N LEU A 92 -1.01 -4.28 8.61
CA LEU A 92 -0.85 -3.35 7.49
C LEU A 92 -0.13 -3.97 6.28
N TYR A 93 0.84 -4.86 6.49
CA TYR A 93 1.49 -5.58 5.39
C TYR A 93 0.52 -6.52 4.65
N LYS A 94 -0.43 -7.14 5.35
CA LYS A 94 -1.50 -7.94 4.72
C LYS A 94 -2.45 -7.04 3.94
N ALA A 95 -2.81 -5.88 4.51
CA ALA A 95 -3.61 -4.88 3.80
C ALA A 95 -2.94 -4.43 2.49
N LEU A 96 -1.63 -4.18 2.50
CA LEU A 96 -0.87 -3.84 1.29
C LEU A 96 -0.98 -4.92 0.21
N LYS A 97 -0.87 -6.20 0.58
CA LYS A 97 -1.04 -7.31 -0.37
C LYS A 97 -2.43 -7.33 -1.00
N GLU A 98 -3.48 -7.19 -0.19
CA GLU A 98 -4.86 -7.13 -0.68
C GLU A 98 -5.09 -5.96 -1.63
N ILE A 99 -4.60 -4.77 -1.29
CA ILE A 99 -4.69 -3.59 -2.16
C ILE A 99 -3.88 -3.82 -3.45
N GLY A 100 -2.76 -4.53 -3.38
CA GLY A 100 -1.99 -4.99 -4.54
C GLY A 100 -2.81 -5.82 -5.52
N HIS A 101 -3.69 -6.70 -5.03
CA HIS A 101 -4.63 -7.44 -5.88
C HIS A 101 -5.69 -6.52 -6.49
N MET A 102 -6.20 -5.56 -5.72
CA MET A 102 -7.14 -4.55 -6.24
C MET A 102 -6.53 -3.69 -7.35
N MET A 103 -5.24 -3.35 -7.28
CA MET A 103 -4.56 -2.55 -8.31
C MET A 103 -4.54 -3.25 -9.68
N LYS A 104 -4.36 -4.58 -9.70
CA LYS A 104 -4.39 -5.37 -10.95
C LYS A 104 -5.77 -5.29 -11.60
N ARG A 105 -6.82 -5.47 -10.80
CA ARG A 105 -8.21 -5.37 -11.26
C ARG A 105 -8.55 -3.97 -11.79
N GLU A 106 -8.13 -2.91 -11.08
CA GLU A 106 -8.35 -1.53 -11.52
C GLU A 106 -7.66 -1.27 -12.88
N GLN A 107 -6.45 -1.80 -13.07
CA GLN A 107 -5.72 -1.69 -14.33
C GLN A 107 -6.42 -2.44 -15.47
N GLU A 108 -6.94 -3.64 -15.21
CA GLU A 108 -7.70 -4.42 -16.21
C GLU A 108 -8.98 -3.68 -16.65
N LEU A 109 -9.69 -3.04 -15.72
CA LEU A 109 -10.89 -2.25 -16.01
C LEU A 109 -10.59 -0.97 -16.80
N GLN A 110 -9.41 -0.39 -16.64
CA GLN A 110 -8.98 0.81 -17.39
C GLN A 110 -8.49 0.50 -18.81
N ALA A 111 -8.10 -0.75 -19.08
CA ALA A 111 -7.62 -1.19 -20.38
C ALA A 111 -8.75 -1.73 -21.29
N ALA A 112 -9.96 -1.90 -20.76
CA ALA A 112 -11.17 -2.31 -21.47
C ALA A 112 -11.98 -1.10 -21.94
#